data_AF-A0AA42R5V1-F1
#
_entry.id   AF-A0AA42R5V1-F1
#
_cell.length_a   1.000
_cell.length_b   1.000
_cell.length_c   1.000
_cell.angle_alpha   90.00
_cell.angle_beta   90.00
_cell.angle_gamma   90.00
#
_symmetry.space_group_name_H-M   'P 1'
#
loop_
_entity.id
_entity.type
_entity.pdbx_description
1 polymer ?
#
loop_
_entity_poly.entity_id
_entity_poly.type
_entity_poly.pdbx_seq_one_letter_code
_entity_poly.pdbx_strand_id
1 'polypeptide(L)'
;MEGDSMQPTIEPCEVVAFVDCGGRALTSGIYVYTMDAFGRPCLFIKRIEPLADGSLKIISDNHHYETFTLNTDEQKEIKIHGRVVASLAVSRFV
;
A
#
# COMPACT_ATOMS: atom_id res chain seq x y z
N MET A 1 2.42 -11.67 -1.16
CA MET A 1 1.94 -11.16 0.16
C MET A 1 0.83 -12.10 0.60
N GLU A 2 0.75 -12.52 1.87
CA GLU A 2 -0.29 -13.47 2.33
C GLU A 2 -1.59 -12.79 2.82
N GLY A 3 -1.55 -11.47 3.06
CA GLY A 3 -2.72 -10.72 3.51
C GLY A 3 -3.77 -10.50 2.41
N ASP A 4 -5.03 -10.44 2.82
CA ASP A 4 -6.24 -10.29 1.98
C ASP A 4 -6.75 -8.84 1.91
N SER A 5 -6.06 -7.89 2.55
CA SER A 5 -6.56 -6.52 2.71
C SER A 5 -6.71 -5.73 1.40
N MET A 6 -6.14 -6.23 0.31
CA MET A 6 -6.27 -5.64 -1.03
C MET A 6 -7.23 -6.43 -1.94
N GLN A 7 -7.90 -7.47 -1.44
CA GLN A 7 -8.95 -8.14 -2.20
C GLN A 7 -10.13 -7.19 -2.45
N PRO A 8 -10.79 -7.26 -3.62
CA PRO A 8 -10.53 -8.19 -4.73
C PRO A 8 -9.50 -7.69 -5.75
N THR A 9 -8.87 -6.53 -5.50
CA THR A 9 -7.97 -5.90 -6.47
C THR A 9 -6.63 -6.63 -6.61
N ILE A 10 -6.08 -7.13 -5.50
CA ILE A 10 -4.86 -7.95 -5.48
C ILE A 10 -5.15 -9.14 -4.57
N GLU A 11 -5.07 -10.34 -5.14
CA GLU A 11 -5.31 -11.58 -4.41
C GLU A 11 -4.09 -11.99 -3.57
N PRO A 12 -4.30 -12.73 -2.46
CA PRO A 12 -3.20 -13.33 -1.72
C PRO A 12 -2.27 -14.12 -2.64
N CYS A 13 -0.97 -14.03 -2.38
CA CYS A 13 0.11 -14.67 -3.12
C CYS A 13 0.34 -14.16 -4.57
N GLU A 14 -0.35 -13.13 -5.04
CA GLU A 14 0.00 -12.49 -6.31
C GLU A 14 1.37 -11.79 -6.25
N VAL A 15 2.05 -11.78 -7.40
CA VAL A 15 3.26 -10.99 -7.64
C VAL A 15 2.83 -9.58 -8.02
N VAL A 16 3.43 -8.57 -7.38
CA VAL A 16 3.11 -7.16 -7.62
C VAL A 16 4.29 -6.45 -8.27
N ALA A 17 4.03 -5.79 -9.40
CA ALA A 17 4.99 -4.91 -10.05
C ALA A 17 4.70 -3.45 -9.67
N PHE A 18 5.74 -2.71 -9.30
CA PHE A 18 5.66 -1.29 -8.96
C PHE A 18 6.80 -0.51 -9.60
N VAL A 19 6.58 0.79 -9.80
CA VAL A 19 7.58 1.74 -10.31
C VAL A 19 7.97 2.71 -9.20
N ASP A 20 9.22 3.15 -9.21
CA ASP A 20 9.65 4.21 -8.30
C ASP A 20 8.81 5.48 -8.52
N CYS A 21 8.48 6.15 -7.43
CA CYS A 21 7.70 7.39 -7.41
C CYS A 21 8.37 8.49 -6.56
N GLY A 22 9.68 8.38 -6.34
CA GLY A 22 10.44 9.37 -5.58
C GLY A 22 10.05 9.44 -4.10
N GLY A 23 9.54 8.33 -3.55
CA GLY A 23 9.14 8.22 -2.15
C GLY A 23 7.90 9.03 -1.76
N ARG A 24 7.08 9.46 -2.73
CA ARG A 24 5.87 10.27 -2.48
C ARG A 24 4.64 9.71 -3.19
N ALA A 25 3.49 9.78 -2.54
CA ALA A 25 2.19 9.51 -3.15
C ALA A 25 1.52 10.83 -3.55
N LEU A 26 1.78 11.31 -4.76
CA LEU A 26 1.24 12.60 -5.26
C LEU A 26 -0.10 12.46 -5.98
N THR A 27 -0.51 11.22 -6.28
CA THR A 27 -1.74 10.91 -7.02
C THR A 27 -2.45 9.75 -6.33
N SER A 28 -3.77 9.65 -6.47
CA SER A 28 -4.47 8.45 -6.03
C SER A 28 -3.95 7.21 -6.76
N GLY A 29 -3.75 6.11 -6.04
CA GLY A 29 -3.22 4.86 -6.61
C GLY A 29 -2.91 3.83 -5.55
N ILE A 30 -2.40 2.66 -5.96
CA ILE A 30 -1.92 1.62 -5.03
C ILE A 30 -0.42 1.79 -4.86
N TYR A 31 0.06 1.74 -3.63
CA TYR A 31 1.46 1.99 -3.29
C TYR A 31 2.01 0.88 -2.41
N VAL A 32 3.31 0.65 -2.55
CA VAL A 32 4.10 -0.18 -1.65
C VAL A 32 4.82 0.74 -0.68
N TYR A 33 4.66 0.53 0.62
CA TYR A 33 5.37 1.29 1.64
C TYR A 33 5.72 0.41 2.84
N THR A 34 6.72 0.82 3.62
CA THR A 34 7.02 0.23 4.93
C THR A 34 6.73 1.21 6.04
N MET A 35 6.25 0.71 7.18
CA MET A 35 6.17 1.44 8.44
C MET A 35 6.43 0.48 9.60
N ASP A 36 6.80 1.01 10.76
CA ASP A 36 6.88 0.21 11.97
C ASP A 36 5.47 -0.12 12.46
N ALA A 37 5.15 -1.42 12.50
CA ALA A 37 3.88 -1.93 12.98
C ALA A 37 4.14 -3.23 13.76
N PHE A 38 3.39 -3.45 14.84
CA PHE A 38 3.57 -4.64 15.70
C PHE A 38 5.01 -4.78 16.24
N GLY A 39 5.69 -3.66 16.48
CA GLY A 39 7.07 -3.63 17.00
C GLY A 39 8.16 -4.03 16.00
N ARG A 40 7.85 -4.05 14.69
CA ARG A 40 8.82 -4.36 13.63
C ARG A 40 8.50 -3.62 12.32
N PRO A 41 9.48 -3.43 11.43
CA PRO A 41 9.21 -2.91 10.09
C PRO A 41 8.32 -3.90 9.32
N CYS A 42 7.19 -3.42 8.85
CA CYS A 42 6.22 -4.19 8.07
C CYS A 42 6.05 -3.56 6.69
N LEU A 43 5.97 -4.39 5.66
CA LEU A 43 5.66 -3.97 4.29
C LEU A 43 4.15 -4.05 4.06
N PHE A 44 3.61 -2.97 3.50
CA PHE A 44 2.19 -2.82 3.19
C PHE A 44 1.99 -2.49 1.72
N ILE A 45 0.87 -2.95 1.19
CA ILE A 45 0.32 -2.55 -0.10
C ILE A 45 -1.07 -2.02 0.20
N LYS A 46 -1.30 -0.73 -0.10
CA LYS A 46 -2.59 -0.05 0.13
C LYS A 46 -2.89 0.93 -0.98
N ARG A 47 -4.17 1.25 -1.15
CA ARG A 47 -4.59 2.40 -1.94
C ARG A 47 -4.34 3.66 -1.11
N ILE A 48 -3.62 4.62 -1.68
CA ILE A 48 -3.35 5.92 -1.06
C ILE A 48 -4.07 6.98 -1.89
N GLU A 49 -4.84 7.81 -1.21
CA GLU A 49 -5.52 8.97 -1.78
C GLU A 49 -5.01 10.24 -1.08
N PRO A 50 -4.23 11.10 -1.77
CA PRO A 50 -3.81 12.38 -1.22
C PRO A 50 -5.00 13.32 -1.07
N LEU A 51 -5.11 13.96 0.10
CA LEU A 51 -6.18 14.89 0.43
C LEU A 51 -5.73 16.36 0.26
N ALA A 52 -6.70 17.28 0.18
CA ALA A 52 -6.45 18.70 -0.08
C ALA A 52 -5.64 19.40 1.02
N ASP A 53 -5.68 18.86 2.25
CA ASP A 53 -4.90 19.34 3.39
C ASP A 53 -3.47 18.76 3.45
N GLY A 54 -3.09 17.95 2.45
CA GLY A 54 -1.79 17.29 2.38
C GLY A 54 -1.69 15.98 3.17
N SER A 55 -2.75 15.57 3.87
CA SER A 55 -2.81 14.25 4.50
C SER A 55 -2.98 13.12 3.46
N LEU A 56 -2.66 11.89 3.85
CA LEU A 56 -2.82 10.71 3.00
C LEU A 56 -3.89 9.80 3.61
N LYS A 57 -4.96 9.57 2.86
CA LYS A 57 -5.95 8.55 3.21
C LYS A 57 -5.46 7.19 2.75
N ILE A 58 -5.34 6.24 3.68
CA ILE A 58 -4.84 4.88 3.46
C ILE A 58 -6.03 3.91 3.49
N ILE A 59 -6.27 3.28 2.35
CA ILE A 59 -7.46 2.49 2.07
C ILE A 59 -7.05 1.05 1.78
N SER A 60 -7.74 0.13 2.44
CA SER A 60 -7.78 -1.28 2.07
C SER A 60 -8.89 -1.46 1.04
N ASP A 61 -8.62 -2.09 -0.10
CA ASP A 61 -9.67 -2.37 -1.08
C ASP A 61 -10.66 -3.45 -0.56
N ASN A 62 -10.23 -4.21 0.46
CA ASN A 62 -11.08 -5.11 1.20
C ASN A 62 -11.87 -4.34 2.28
N HIS A 63 -13.19 -4.28 2.10
CA HIS A 63 -14.14 -3.51 2.93
C HIS A 63 -14.24 -4.01 4.38
N HIS A 64 -13.70 -5.19 4.70
CA HIS A 64 -13.62 -5.66 6.08
C HIS A 64 -12.57 -4.93 6.91
N TYR A 65 -11.73 -4.11 6.27
CA TYR A 65 -10.66 -3.36 6.92
C TYR A 65 -10.98 -1.87 6.95
N GLU A 66 -10.77 -1.26 8.12
CA GLU A 66 -10.95 0.17 8.31
C GLU A 66 -9.97 1.00 7.47
N THR A 67 -10.44 2.17 7.07
CA THR A 67 -9.60 3.22 6.45
C THR A 67 -9.02 4.09 7.54
N PHE A 68 -7.79 4.57 7.35
CA PHE A 68 -7.16 5.53 8.25
C PHE A 68 -6.50 6.66 7.47
N THR A 69 -6.18 7.75 8.15
CA THR A 69 -5.53 8.92 7.55
C THR A 69 -4.19 9.15 8.23
N LEU A 70 -3.16 9.43 7.45
CA LEU A 70 -1.84 9.83 7.92
C LEU A 70 -1.67 11.34 7.70
N ASN A 71 -1.53 12.08 8.79
CA ASN A 71 -1.19 13.50 8.73
C ASN A 71 0.27 13.70 8.27
N THR A 72 0.67 14.96 8.04
CA THR A 72 1.99 15.30 7.50
C THR A 72 3.16 14.87 8.39
N ASP A 73 2.96 14.76 9.70
CA ASP A 73 3.99 14.29 10.62
C ASP A 73 4.09 12.77 10.62
N GLU A 74 2.96 12.06 10.67
CA GLU A 74 2.89 10.59 10.58
C GLU A 74 3.43 10.07 9.24
N GLN A 75 3.28 10.84 8.16
CA GLN A 75 3.88 10.52 6.87
C GLN A 75 5.42 10.40 6.91
N LYS A 76 6.09 11.02 7.89
CA LYS A 76 7.55 10.88 8.06
C LYS A 76 7.95 9.51 8.61
N GLU A 77 7.00 8.78 9.21
CA GLU A 77 7.19 7.46 9.79
C GLU A 77 7.00 6.33 8.75
N ILE A 78 6.48 6.67 7.57
CA ILE A 78 6.33 5.72 6.46
C ILE A 78 7.41 5.94 5.39
N LYS A 79 7.85 4.86 4.76
CA LYS A 79 8.74 4.89 3.61
C LYS A 79 8.03 4.32 2.39
N ILE A 80 7.67 5.17 1.44
CA ILE A 80 7.07 4.76 0.17
C ILE A 80 8.17 4.24 -0.76
N HIS A 81 7.97 3.04 -1.29
CA HIS A 81 8.89 2.38 -2.21
C HIS A 81 8.52 2.56 -3.68
N GLY A 82 7.24 2.74 -3.96
CA GLY A 82 6.77 2.96 -5.32
C GLY A 82 5.28 2.81 -5.48
N ARG A 83 4.82 3.10 -6.69
CA ARG A 83 3.42 2.96 -7.10
C ARG A 83 3.24 1.63 -7.83
N VAL A 84 2.30 0.83 -7.37
CA VAL A 84 1.91 -0.42 -8.01
C VAL A 84 1.28 -0.14 -9.38
N VAL A 85 1.71 -0.90 -10.38
CA VAL A 85 1.25 -0.78 -11.77
C VAL A 85 0.64 -2.07 -12.32
N ALA A 86 0.90 -3.22 -11.69
CA ALA A 86 0.29 -4.50 -12.05
C ALA A 86 0.34 -5.49 -10.89
N SER A 87 -0.59 -6.46 -10.88
CA SER A 87 -0.49 -7.72 -10.15
C SER A 87 -0.63 -8.90 -11.10
N LEU A 88 -0.06 -10.04 -10.73
CA LEU A 88 -0.12 -11.26 -11.51
C LEU A 88 -0.26 -12.48 -10.59
N ALA A 89 -1.28 -13.29 -10.83
CA ALA A 89 -1.37 -14.64 -10.27
C ALA A 89 -0.28 -15.52 -10.89
N VAL A 90 0.63 -16.02 -10.04
CA VAL A 90 1.70 -16.93 -10.45
C VAL A 90 1.48 -18.29 -9.83
N SER A 91 1.23 -19.30 -10.66
CA SER A 91 1.24 -20.69 -10.21
C SER A 91 2.69 -21.16 -10.07
N ARG A 92 3.09 -21.49 -8.84
CA ARG A 92 4.39 -22.12 -8.58
C ARG A 92 4.21 -23.63 -8.54
N PHE A 93 4.75 -24.31 -9.54
CA PHE A 93 4.91 -25.76 -9.51
C PHE A 93 6.23 -26.06 -8.80
N VAL A 94 6.16 -26.77 -7.68
CA VAL A 94 7.31 -27.21 -6.88
C VAL A 94 7.52 -28.71 -7.06
#